data_AF-A0A1T4X5N7-F1
#
_entry.id   AF-A0A1T4X5N7-F1
#
_cell.length_a   1.000
_cell.length_b   1.000
_cell.length_c   1.000
_cell.angle_alpha   90.00
_cell.angle_beta   90.00
_cell.angle_gamma   90.00
#
_symmetry.space_group_name_H-M   'P 1'
#
loop_
_entity.id
_entity.type
_entity.pdbx_description
1 polymer ?
#
loop_
_entity_poly.entity_id
_entity_poly.type
_entity_poly.pdbx_seq_one_letter_code
_entity_poly.pdbx_strand_id
1 'polypeptide(L)' 'MARIKKPLRTFSPDESGDTAMTLAELRHATGESDRGLRDKLLKGRFKGAYRTNGGNGDWRIPLRSLRHYQKSNAIA' A
#
# COMPACT_ATOMS: atom_id res chain seq x y z
N MET A 1 17.24 -27.79 34.11
CA MET A 1 16.02 -27.37 33.38
C MET A 1 16.28 -26.03 32.70
N ALA A 2 16.48 -25.99 31.38
CA ALA A 2 16.74 -24.75 30.63
C ALA A 2 15.53 -24.42 29.74
N ARG A 3 14.78 -23.37 30.08
CA ARG A 3 13.73 -22.81 29.21
C ARG A 3 14.40 -21.97 28.13
N ILE A 4 14.58 -22.56 26.95
CA ILE A 4 14.95 -21.84 25.73
C ILE A 4 13.76 -20.93 25.39
N LYS A 5 13.86 -19.63 25.70
CA LYS A 5 12.96 -18.61 25.16
C LYS A 5 13.13 -18.66 23.64
N LYS A 6 12.14 -19.22 22.94
CA LYS A 6 12.05 -19.17 21.49
C LYS A 6 12.37 -17.74 21.04
N PRO A 7 13.24 -17.53 20.04
CA PRO A 7 13.44 -16.19 19.50
C PRO A 7 12.08 -15.67 19.04
N LEU A 8 11.73 -14.44 19.46
CA LEU A 8 10.61 -13.74 18.83
C LEU A 8 10.88 -13.84 17.34
N ARG A 9 9.94 -14.44 16.60
CA ARG A 9 9.90 -14.32 15.15
C ARG A 9 9.88 -12.81 14.88
N THR A 10 11.06 -12.25 14.62
CA THR A 10 11.18 -10.99 13.94
C THR A 10 10.53 -11.27 12.60
N PHE A 11 9.29 -10.82 12.46
CA PHE A 11 8.67 -10.71 11.16
C PHE A 11 9.54 -9.72 10.39
N SER A 12 10.59 -10.23 9.75
CA SER A 12 11.25 -9.54 8.66
C SER A 12 10.17 -9.33 7.60
N PRO A 13 9.79 -8.08 7.26
CA PRO A 13 8.77 -7.81 6.27
C PRO A 13 9.37 -7.91 4.88
N ASP A 14 10.06 -9.01 4.59
CA ASP A 14 10.64 -9.24 3.28
C ASP A 14 10.30 -10.66 2.84
N GLU A 15 10.00 -10.79 1.56
CA GLU A 15 9.56 -11.99 0.83
C GLU A 15 8.02 -12.22 0.81
N SER A 16 7.37 -11.64 -0.22
CA SER A 16 5.99 -11.90 -0.70
C SER A 16 4.81 -11.31 0.10
N GLY A 17 4.97 -10.11 0.65
CA GLY A 17 3.94 -9.38 1.40
C GLY A 17 3.34 -8.15 0.70
N ASP A 18 3.51 -7.98 -0.62
CA ASP A 18 3.05 -6.80 -1.37
C ASP A 18 1.53 -6.76 -1.54
N THR A 19 0.81 -6.63 -0.42
CA THR A 19 -0.63 -6.39 -0.39
C THR A 19 -0.97 -4.92 -0.57
N ALA A 20 0.02 -4.03 -0.70
CA ALA A 20 -0.17 -2.60 -0.88
C ALA A 20 0.93 -1.93 -1.72
N MET A 21 0.52 -1.29 -2.82
CA MET A 21 1.40 -0.48 -3.67
C MET A 21 1.60 0.92 -3.07
N THR A 22 2.76 1.53 -3.33
CA THR A 22 2.99 2.93 -2.97
C THR A 22 2.32 3.87 -3.99
N LEU A 23 2.23 5.15 -3.65
CA LEU A 23 1.71 6.17 -4.56
C LEU A 23 2.57 6.30 -5.83
N ALA A 24 3.89 6.13 -5.70
CA ALA A 24 4.83 6.16 -6.82
C ALA A 24 4.60 4.99 -7.79
N GLU A 25 4.42 3.78 -7.28
CA GLU A 25 4.10 2.60 -8.08
C GLU A 25 2.74 2.78 -8.78
N LEU A 26 1.75 3.34 -8.08
CA LEU A 26 0.44 3.62 -8.66
C LEU A 26 0.50 4.67 -9.77
N ARG A 27 1.33 5.71 -9.61
CA ARG A 27 1.62 6.69 -10.65
C ARG A 27 2.20 6.04 -11.88
N HIS A 28 3.18 5.15 -11.71
CA HIS A 28 3.78 4.44 -12.85
C HIS A 28 2.76 3.54 -13.55
N ALA A 29 1.88 2.88 -12.80
CA ALA A 29 0.86 1.99 -13.35
C ALA A 29 -0.33 2.71 -14.02
N THR A 30 -0.71 3.90 -13.54
CA THR A 30 -1.89 4.64 -14.03
C THR A 30 -1.54 5.80 -14.96
N GLY A 31 -0.28 6.26 -14.96
CA GLY A 31 0.14 7.48 -15.65
C GLY A 31 -0.38 8.77 -15.00
N GLU A 32 -1.06 8.71 -13.85
CA GLU A 32 -1.61 9.90 -13.19
C GLU A 32 -0.56 10.67 -12.39
N SER A 33 -0.71 12.00 -12.37
CA SER A 33 0.12 12.88 -11.55
C SER A 33 -0.05 12.59 -10.06
N ASP A 34 1.06 12.71 -9.30
CA ASP A 34 1.10 12.51 -7.84
C ASP A 34 -0.01 13.30 -7.11
N ARG A 35 -0.20 14.56 -7.51
CA ARG A 35 -1.25 15.44 -6.97
C ARG A 35 -2.66 14.86 -7.16
N GLY A 36 -2.93 14.25 -8.30
CA GLY A 36 -4.23 13.65 -8.62
C GLY A 36 -4.48 12.38 -7.80
N LEU A 37 -3.47 11.52 -7.68
CA LEU A 37 -3.54 10.31 -6.87
C LEU A 37 -3.70 10.63 -5.38
N ARG A 38 -2.98 11.66 -4.91
CA ARG A 38 -3.08 12.14 -3.53
C ARG A 38 -4.44 12.76 -3.24
N ASP A 39 -5.01 13.55 -4.16
CA ASP A 39 -6.37 14.08 -4.01
C ASP A 39 -7.40 12.95 -3.92
N LYS A 40 -7.31 11.93 -4.79
CA LYS A 40 -8.16 10.73 -4.74
C LYS A 40 -8.01 9.98 -3.42
N LEU A 41 -6.79 9.89 -2.90
CA LEU A 41 -6.50 9.27 -1.63
C LEU A 41 -7.16 10.05 -0.48
N LEU A 42 -6.97 11.37 -0.43
CA LEU A 42 -7.57 12.26 0.57
C LEU A 42 -9.10 12.27 0.50
N LYS A 43 -9.67 12.11 -0.70
CA LYS A 43 -11.13 11.93 -0.91
C LYS A 43 -11.63 10.52 -0.58
N GLY A 44 -10.76 9.62 -0.11
CA GLY A 44 -11.15 8.28 0.33
C GLY A 44 -11.45 7.29 -0.80
N ARG A 45 -11.06 7.57 -2.05
CA ARG A 45 -11.23 6.62 -3.17
C ARG A 45 -10.45 5.32 -2.96
N PHE A 46 -9.33 5.39 -2.25
CA PHE A 46 -8.50 4.24 -1.90
C PHE A 46 -8.78 3.79 -0.47
N LYS A 47 -9.82 2.97 -0.28
CA LYS A 47 -10.24 2.50 1.04
C LYS A 47 -9.09 1.77 1.75
N GLY A 48 -8.77 2.17 2.98
CA GLY A 48 -7.68 1.55 3.75
C GLY A 48 -6.27 1.89 3.25
N ALA A 49 -6.11 2.94 2.45
CA ALA A 49 -4.80 3.55 2.25
C ALA A 49 -4.29 4.12 3.57
N TYR A 50 -3.00 3.94 3.85
CA TYR A 50 -2.35 4.38 5.08
C TYR A 50 -0.99 4.98 4.77
N ARG A 51 -0.53 5.93 5.60
CA ARG A 51 0.85 6.42 5.54
C ARG A 51 1.74 5.48 6.33
N THR A 52 2.88 5.12 5.78
CA THR A 52 3.92 4.44 6.54
C THR A 52 4.82 5.46 7.23
N ASN A 53 5.14 5.22 8.51
CA ASN A 53 6.11 6.03 9.26
C ASN A 53 7.58 5.71 8.90
N GLY A 54 7.83 4.92 7.85
CA GLY A 54 9.17 4.59 7.39
C GLY A 54 9.72 5.69 6.47
N GLY A 55 10.72 6.43 6.93
CA GLY A 55 11.65 7.26 6.15
C GLY A 55 11.08 8.44 5.37
N ASN A 56 10.17 8.19 4.42
CA ASN A 56 9.63 9.19 3.49
C ASN A 56 8.15 9.53 3.71
N GLY A 57 7.45 8.84 4.62
CA GLY A 57 6.03 9.12 4.86
C GLY A 57 5.13 8.77 3.67
N ASP A 58 5.53 7.75 2.91
CA ASP A 58 4.85 7.27 1.70
C ASP A 58 3.44 6.77 1.98
N TRP A 59 2.56 6.97 1.02
CA TRP A 59 1.21 6.43 1.07
C TRP A 59 1.20 5.02 0.48
N ARG A 60 0.79 4.04 1.29
CA ARG A 60 0.56 2.66 0.85
C ARG A 60 -0.92 2.43 0.64
N ILE A 61 -1.26 1.92 -0.53
CA ILE A 61 -2.63 1.67 -0.98
C ILE A 61 -2.82 0.16 -1.15
N PRO A 62 -3.76 -0.46 -0.42
CA PRO A 62 -4.01 -1.88 -0.55
C PRO A 62 -4.41 -2.29 -1.97
N LEU A 63 -3.85 -3.38 -2.48
CA LEU A 63 -4.16 -3.94 -3.81
C LEU A 63 -5.66 -4.20 -3.99
N ARG A 64 -6.36 -4.61 -2.93
CA ARG A 64 -7.83 -4.79 -2.95
C ARG A 64 -8.58 -3.51 -3.35
N SER A 65 -8.10 -2.36 -2.90
CA SER A 65 -8.71 -1.06 -3.20
C SER A 65 -8.34 -0.59 -4.60
N LEU A 66 -7.14 -0.92 -5.07
CA LEU A 66 -6.75 -0.71 -6.47
C LEU A 66 -7.58 -1.55 -7.42
N ARG A 67 -7.84 -2.81 -7.10
CA ARG A 67 -8.68 -3.69 -7.92
C ARG A 67 -10.12 -3.17 -8.00
N HIS A 68 -10.65 -2.62 -6.90
CA HIS A 68 -11.95 -1.95 -6.90
C HIS A 68 -11.94 -0.66 -7.74
N TYR A 69 -10.86 0.13 -7.64
CA TYR A 69 -10.66 1.32 -8.46
C TYR A 69 -10.59 0.99 -9.95
N GLN A 70 -9.75 0.03 -10.34
CA GLN A 70 -9.63 -0.45 -11.73
C GLN A 70 -10.97 -0.98 -12.24
N LYS A 71 -11.70 -1.81 -11.48
CA LYS A 71 -13.03 -2.29 -11.89
C LYS A 71 -14.03 -1.15 -12.11
N SER A 72 -13.96 -0.11 -11.28
CA SER A 72 -14.83 1.07 -11.41
C SER A 72 -14.44 1.98 -12.57
N ASN A 73 -13.18 1.93 -13.01
CA ASN A 73 -12.62 2.82 -14.04
C ASN A 73 -12.40 2.13 -15.41
N ALA A 74 -12.45 0.79 -15.46
CA ALA A 74 -12.30 -0.02 -16.68
C ALA A 74 -13.59 -0.15 -17.50
N ILE A 75 -14.66 0.55 -17.12
CA ILE A 75 -15.93 0.63 -17.86
C ILE A 75 -15.96 1.96 -18.65
N ALA A 76 -14.83 2.36 -19.24
CA ALA A 76 -14.70 3.52 -20.10
C ALA A 76 -13.97 3.14 -21.39
#